data_AF-A0A6H1N1E2-F1
#
_entry.id   AF-A0A6H1N1E2-F1
#
_cell.length_a   1.000
_cell.length_b   1.000
_cell.length_c   1.000
_cell.angle_alpha   90.00
_cell.angle_beta   90.00
_cell.angle_gamma   90.00
#
_symmetry.space_group_name_H-M   'P 1'
#
loop_
_entity.id
_entity.type
_entity.pdbx_description
1 polymer ?
#
loop_
_entity_poly.entity_id
_entity_poly.type
_entity_poly.pdbx_seq_one_letter_code
_entity_poly.pdbx_strand_id
1 'polypeptide(L)'
;MTDWLSTVVAVASAVIAVYAAYWARRSARGTFAHTAYELARTLHTDLTTGPPAQARDVLEHFRSGTRYHEPGPDGLPPATGTQEVLEAYFTLLWCFERILIGRRSLTGQQAWNDTSPAVAFLDDLLAWHLKRWAERWPTVRTALKAPERVPDLRDHDSLGSFCDLVEEVTGPSERTALLRTLIREEVDQGIGVT
;
A
#
# COMPACT_ATOMS: atom_id res chain seq x y z
N MET A 1 52.37 -22.83 35.88
CA MET A 1 52.05 -23.49 34.58
C MET A 1 50.55 -23.63 34.33
N THR A 2 49.68 -23.49 35.33
CA THR A 2 48.22 -23.55 35.18
C THR A 2 47.60 -22.28 34.57
N ASP A 3 48.13 -21.10 34.88
CA ASP A 3 47.48 -19.82 34.54
C ASP A 3 47.56 -19.46 33.04
N TRP A 4 48.62 -19.91 32.34
CA TRP A 4 48.77 -19.67 30.90
C TRP A 4 47.79 -20.52 30.07
N LEU A 5 47.54 -21.77 30.49
CA LEU A 5 46.56 -22.65 29.85
C LEU A 5 45.15 -22.09 30.00
N SER A 6 44.79 -21.62 31.20
CA SER A 6 43.49 -20.97 31.44
C SER A 6 43.30 -19.73 30.58
N THR A 7 44.35 -18.93 30.40
CA THR A 7 44.33 -17.74 29.54
C THR A 7 44.13 -18.10 28.07
N VAL A 8 44.86 -19.10 27.57
CA VAL A 8 44.72 -19.58 26.18
C VAL A 8 43.32 -20.14 25.92
N VAL A 9 42.78 -20.94 26.85
CA VAL A 9 41.42 -21.47 26.75
C VAL A 9 40.40 -20.34 26.75
N ALA A 10 40.52 -19.35 27.65
CA ALA A 10 39.61 -18.22 27.70
C ALA A 10 39.61 -17.39 26.40
N VAL A 11 40.79 -17.12 25.84
CA VAL A 11 40.92 -16.40 24.56
C VAL A 11 40.33 -17.22 23.41
N ALA A 12 40.63 -18.51 23.33
CA ALA A 12 40.08 -19.39 22.30
C ALA A 12 38.54 -19.47 22.38
N SER A 13 37.99 -19.61 23.58
CA SER A 13 36.53 -19.60 23.80
C SER A 13 35.90 -18.27 23.42
N ALA A 14 36.53 -17.14 23.74
CA ALA A 14 36.05 -15.82 23.35
C ALA A 14 36.03 -15.65 21.82
N VAL A 15 37.08 -16.08 21.13
CA VAL A 15 37.14 -16.03 19.65
C VAL A 15 36.06 -16.91 19.03
N ILE A 16 35.86 -18.13 19.54
CA ILE A 16 34.80 -19.03 19.09
C ILE A 16 33.41 -18.40 19.32
N ALA A 17 33.18 -17.80 20.49
CA ALA A 17 31.91 -17.16 20.80
C ALA A 17 31.61 -15.97 19.87
N VAL A 18 32.61 -15.13 19.58
CA VAL A 18 32.47 -14.01 18.63
C VAL A 18 32.19 -14.53 17.22
N TYR A 19 32.91 -15.57 16.79
CA TYR A 19 32.71 -16.17 15.48
C TYR A 19 31.33 -16.82 15.34
N ALA A 20 30.86 -17.54 16.36
CA ALA A 20 29.53 -18.11 16.41
C ALA A 20 28.44 -17.02 16.41
N ALA A 21 28.61 -15.95 17.19
CA ALA A 21 27.69 -14.81 17.21
C ALA A 21 27.63 -14.10 15.84
N TYR A 22 28.78 -13.94 15.17
CA TYR A 22 28.85 -13.38 13.82
C TYR A 22 28.05 -14.22 12.81
N TRP A 23 28.25 -15.55 12.81
CA TRP A 23 27.52 -16.45 11.91
C TRP A 23 26.04 -16.55 12.23
N ALA A 24 25.67 -16.61 13.50
CA ALA A 24 24.27 -16.58 13.94
C ALA A 24 23.58 -15.29 13.46
N ARG A 25 24.23 -14.13 13.63
CA ARG A 25 23.73 -12.85 13.12
C ARG A 25 23.58 -12.86 11.60
N ARG A 26 24.57 -13.41 10.87
CA ARG A 26 24.53 -13.45 9.40
C ARG A 26 23.45 -14.41 8.87
N SER A 27 23.29 -15.56 9.51
CA SER A 27 22.22 -16.52 9.18
C SER A 27 20.83 -15.93 9.47
N ALA A 28 20.65 -15.30 10.64
CA ALA A 28 19.39 -14.65 10.99
C ALA A 28 18.99 -13.58 9.96
N ARG A 29 19.95 -12.75 9.53
CA ARG A 29 19.72 -11.77 8.46
C ARG A 29 19.28 -12.40 7.14
N GLY A 30 19.84 -13.55 6.77
CA GLY A 30 19.41 -14.29 5.58
C GLY A 30 17.95 -14.76 5.66
N THR A 31 17.55 -15.28 6.81
CA THR A 31 16.15 -15.68 7.05
C THR A 31 15.20 -14.49 6.99
N PHE A 32 15.56 -13.36 7.64
CA PHE A 32 14.74 -12.15 7.59
C PHE A 32 14.61 -11.58 6.18
N ALA A 33 15.71 -11.56 5.40
CA ALA A 33 15.67 -11.13 4.01
C ALA A 33 14.70 -11.98 3.19
N HIS A 34 14.72 -13.30 3.36
CA HIS A 34 13.78 -14.19 2.68
C HIS A 34 12.32 -13.91 3.07
N THR A 35 12.03 -13.80 4.37
CA THR A 35 10.69 -13.44 4.85
C THR A 35 10.23 -12.07 4.34
N ALA A 36 11.15 -11.09 4.24
CA ALA A 36 10.86 -9.77 3.69
C ALA A 36 10.47 -9.84 2.20
N TYR A 37 11.17 -10.66 1.40
CA TYR A 37 10.80 -10.90 0.00
C TYR A 37 9.46 -11.63 -0.13
N GLU A 38 9.17 -12.61 0.71
CA GLU A 38 7.87 -13.29 0.71
C GLU A 38 6.73 -12.33 1.08
N LEU A 39 6.95 -11.44 2.05
CA LEU A 39 5.98 -10.38 2.38
C LEU A 39 5.80 -9.43 1.20
N ALA A 40 6.88 -8.97 0.57
CA ALA A 40 6.82 -8.10 -0.61
C ALA A 40 6.03 -8.75 -1.77
N ARG A 41 6.29 -10.03 -2.07
CA ARG A 41 5.52 -10.80 -3.05
C ARG A 41 4.06 -10.89 -2.66
N THR A 42 3.77 -11.22 -1.40
CA THR A 42 2.41 -11.33 -0.88
C THR A 42 1.63 -10.01 -1.05
N LEU A 43 2.24 -8.88 -0.71
CA LEU A 43 1.63 -7.55 -0.86
C LEU A 43 1.33 -7.21 -2.32
N HIS A 44 2.26 -7.53 -3.24
CA HIS A 44 2.01 -7.35 -4.67
C HIS A 44 0.93 -8.32 -5.21
N THR A 45 0.91 -9.56 -4.74
CA THR A 45 -0.11 -10.55 -5.09
C THR A 45 -1.50 -10.11 -4.59
N ASP A 46 -1.60 -9.53 -3.40
CA ASP A 46 -2.85 -8.96 -2.87
C ASP A 46 -3.41 -7.89 -3.81
N LEU A 47 -2.56 -7.04 -4.39
CA LEU A 47 -2.98 -6.01 -5.37
C LEU A 47 -3.42 -6.58 -6.72
N THR A 48 -2.83 -7.68 -7.15
CA THR A 48 -2.94 -8.19 -8.52
C THR A 48 -3.86 -9.39 -8.68
N THR A 49 -4.37 -9.94 -7.57
CA THR A 49 -5.24 -11.12 -7.58
C THR A 49 -6.49 -10.89 -6.73
N GLY A 50 -7.46 -11.81 -6.81
CA GLY A 50 -8.62 -11.82 -5.92
C GLY A 50 -9.50 -10.56 -6.02
N PRO A 51 -10.08 -10.10 -4.89
CA PRO A 51 -11.01 -8.97 -4.87
C PRO A 51 -10.42 -7.64 -5.38
N PRO A 52 -9.16 -7.24 -5.06
CA PRO A 52 -8.59 -6.02 -5.61
C PRO A 52 -8.42 -6.06 -7.14
N ALA A 53 -8.09 -7.20 -7.72
CA ALA A 53 -8.02 -7.35 -9.18
C ALA A 53 -9.40 -7.16 -9.83
N GLN A 54 -10.46 -7.74 -9.24
CA GLN A 54 -11.83 -7.56 -9.70
C GLN A 54 -12.31 -6.12 -9.52
N ALA A 55 -11.98 -5.49 -8.38
CA ALA A 55 -12.31 -4.11 -8.10
C ALA A 55 -11.71 -3.16 -9.16
N ARG A 56 -10.46 -3.40 -9.57
CA ARG A 56 -9.83 -2.64 -10.66
C ARG A 56 -10.62 -2.74 -11.97
N ASP A 57 -11.14 -3.92 -12.29
CA ASP A 57 -11.94 -4.14 -13.50
C ASP A 57 -13.28 -3.40 -13.43
N VAL A 58 -14.00 -3.51 -12.31
CA VAL A 58 -15.25 -2.79 -12.06
C VAL A 58 -15.04 -1.27 -12.18
N LEU A 59 -14.01 -0.75 -11.53
CA LEU A 59 -13.67 0.67 -11.56
C LEU A 59 -13.23 1.15 -12.95
N GLU A 60 -12.56 0.30 -13.73
CA GLU A 60 -12.22 0.64 -15.11
C GLU A 60 -13.46 0.73 -16.00
N HIS A 61 -14.37 -0.24 -15.91
CA HIS A 61 -15.63 -0.22 -16.66
C HIS A 61 -16.52 0.98 -16.28
N PHE A 62 -16.56 1.28 -14.98
CA PHE A 62 -17.21 2.47 -14.47
C PHE A 62 -16.59 3.73 -15.07
N ARG A 63 -15.27 3.89 -14.97
CA ARG A 63 -14.56 5.06 -15.51
C ARG A 63 -14.71 5.22 -17.02
N SER A 64 -14.74 4.12 -17.79
CA SER A 64 -14.90 4.17 -19.24
C SER A 64 -16.34 4.39 -19.70
N GLY A 65 -17.31 4.36 -18.80
CA GLY A 65 -18.73 4.49 -19.16
C GLY A 65 -19.31 3.26 -19.86
N THR A 66 -18.58 2.15 -19.90
CA THR A 66 -18.97 0.93 -20.63
C THR A 66 -19.93 0.07 -19.84
N ARG A 67 -19.98 0.26 -18.51
CA ARG A 67 -20.91 -0.37 -17.58
C ARG A 67 -21.30 0.70 -16.54
N TYR A 68 -22.51 0.65 -16.00
CA TYR A 68 -23.00 1.50 -14.89
C TYR A 68 -23.39 2.95 -15.23
N HIS A 69 -23.47 3.33 -16.50
CA HIS A 69 -23.97 4.65 -16.93
C HIS A 69 -25.38 4.63 -17.53
N GLU A 70 -25.90 3.46 -17.89
CA GLU A 70 -27.26 3.36 -18.44
C GLU A 70 -28.32 3.33 -17.33
N PRO A 71 -29.43 4.08 -17.48
CA PRO A 71 -30.59 3.98 -16.58
C PRO A 71 -31.13 2.55 -16.54
N GLY A 72 -31.64 2.14 -15.37
CA GLY A 72 -32.36 0.88 -15.25
C GLY A 72 -33.60 0.83 -16.16
N PRO A 73 -34.22 -0.35 -16.35
CA PRO A 73 -35.46 -0.49 -17.14
C PRO A 73 -36.63 0.37 -16.61
N ASP A 74 -36.52 0.91 -15.39
CA ASP A 74 -37.41 1.82 -14.71
C ASP A 74 -37.04 3.32 -14.88
N GLY A 75 -35.97 3.63 -15.62
CA GLY A 75 -35.47 5.00 -15.81
C GLY A 75 -34.80 5.60 -14.56
N LEU A 76 -34.64 4.81 -13.50
CA LEU A 76 -33.94 5.23 -12.29
C LEU A 76 -32.42 4.99 -12.43
N PRO A 77 -31.57 5.79 -11.77
CA PRO A 77 -30.14 5.51 -11.71
C PRO A 77 -29.93 4.10 -11.14
N PRO A 78 -29.02 3.29 -11.68
CA PRO A 78 -28.81 1.92 -11.22
C PRO A 78 -28.23 1.93 -9.79
N ALA A 79 -29.10 1.88 -8.78
CA ALA A 79 -28.72 1.81 -7.37
C ALA A 79 -27.80 0.60 -7.11
N THR A 80 -28.10 -0.54 -7.73
CA THR A 80 -27.29 -1.76 -7.66
C THR A 80 -25.90 -1.56 -8.26
N GLY A 81 -25.78 -0.80 -9.36
CA GLY A 81 -24.50 -0.50 -9.99
C GLY A 81 -23.63 0.44 -9.16
N THR A 82 -24.26 1.41 -8.48
CA THR A 82 -23.54 2.34 -7.60
C THR A 82 -22.96 1.62 -6.38
N GLN A 83 -23.70 0.69 -5.78
CA GLN A 83 -23.19 -0.11 -4.66
C GLN A 83 -21.99 -0.99 -5.08
N GLU A 84 -22.07 -1.69 -6.20
CA GLU A 84 -20.95 -2.52 -6.70
C GLU A 84 -19.68 -1.68 -6.93
N VAL A 85 -19.84 -0.48 -7.50
CA VAL A 85 -18.72 0.45 -7.73
C VAL A 85 -18.13 0.97 -6.42
N LEU A 86 -18.95 1.29 -5.41
CA LEU A 86 -18.48 1.71 -4.08
C LEU A 86 -17.72 0.59 -3.37
N GLU A 87 -18.23 -0.63 -3.42
CA GLU A 87 -17.57 -1.80 -2.85
C GLU A 87 -16.19 -2.02 -3.51
N ALA A 88 -16.14 -1.92 -4.84
CA ALA A 88 -14.88 -1.97 -5.59
C ALA A 88 -13.94 -0.81 -5.22
N TYR A 89 -14.46 0.41 -5.11
CA TYR A 89 -13.72 1.61 -4.75
C TYR A 89 -12.99 1.45 -3.41
N PHE A 90 -13.72 1.10 -2.35
CA PHE A 90 -13.13 0.91 -1.03
C PHE A 90 -12.27 -0.35 -0.94
N THR A 91 -12.63 -1.44 -1.64
CA THR A 91 -11.79 -2.64 -1.72
C THR A 91 -10.39 -2.31 -2.20
N LEU A 92 -10.29 -1.47 -3.25
CA LEU A 92 -9.00 -1.10 -3.82
C LEU A 92 -8.24 -0.11 -2.93
N LEU A 93 -8.92 0.89 -2.34
CA LEU A 93 -8.29 1.82 -1.41
C LEU A 93 -7.73 1.11 -0.15
N TRP A 94 -8.51 0.21 0.46
CA TRP A 94 -8.04 -0.55 1.61
C TRP A 94 -6.90 -1.52 1.25
N CYS A 95 -6.87 -2.05 0.03
CA CYS A 95 -5.71 -2.81 -0.44
C CYS A 95 -4.46 -1.93 -0.46
N PHE A 96 -4.53 -0.70 -0.98
CA PHE A 96 -3.40 0.24 -0.93
C PHE A 96 -3.00 0.60 0.51
N GLU A 97 -3.95 0.78 1.41
CA GLU A 97 -3.66 1.02 2.83
C GLU A 97 -2.90 -0.15 3.48
N ARG A 98 -3.33 -1.40 3.22
CA ARG A 98 -2.60 -2.60 3.67
C ARG A 98 -1.17 -2.64 3.13
N ILE A 99 -0.99 -2.28 1.86
CA ILE A 99 0.33 -2.22 1.22
C ILE A 99 1.20 -1.15 1.88
N LEU A 100 0.66 0.04 2.16
CA LEU A 100 1.36 1.10 2.88
C LEU A 100 1.84 0.62 4.25
N ILE A 101 0.96 0.01 5.04
CA ILE A 101 1.31 -0.54 6.36
C ILE A 101 2.38 -1.63 6.24
N GLY A 102 2.24 -2.54 5.28
CA GLY A 102 3.23 -3.58 5.02
C GLY A 102 4.60 -3.04 4.63
N ARG A 103 4.64 -2.03 3.74
CA ARG A 103 5.87 -1.34 3.34
C ARG A 103 6.53 -0.61 4.50
N ARG A 104 5.75 0.12 5.31
CA ARG A 104 6.25 0.81 6.52
C ARG A 104 6.81 -0.18 7.54
N SER A 105 6.19 -1.34 7.71
CA SER A 105 6.71 -2.43 8.54
C SER A 105 8.06 -2.94 8.04
N LEU A 106 8.21 -3.18 6.73
CA LEU A 106 9.49 -3.57 6.13
C LEU A 106 10.56 -2.49 6.33
N THR A 107 10.20 -1.22 6.12
CA THR A 107 11.11 -0.07 6.26
C THR A 107 11.59 0.10 7.69
N GLY A 108 10.69 -0.02 8.67
CA GLY A 108 11.03 0.06 10.11
C GLY A 108 12.01 -1.01 10.58
N GLN A 109 12.15 -2.11 9.83
CA GLN A 109 13.05 -3.22 10.16
C GLN A 109 14.42 -3.14 9.47
N GLN A 110 14.65 -2.16 8.58
CA GLN A 110 15.88 -2.10 7.76
C GLN A 110 17.17 -2.10 8.57
N ALA A 111 17.24 -1.32 9.65
CA ALA A 111 18.45 -1.17 10.46
C ALA A 111 18.94 -2.49 11.09
N TRP A 112 18.00 -3.40 11.40
CA TRP A 112 18.30 -4.64 12.11
C TRP A 112 18.34 -5.84 11.16
N ASN A 113 17.42 -5.87 10.19
CA ASN A 113 17.09 -7.05 9.40
C ASN A 113 17.47 -6.94 7.92
N ASP A 114 18.06 -5.83 7.47
CA ASP A 114 18.55 -5.65 6.09
C ASP A 114 17.45 -5.86 5.02
N THR A 115 16.25 -5.33 5.29
CA THR A 115 15.06 -5.48 4.43
C THR A 115 15.05 -4.54 3.23
N SER A 116 16.05 -3.68 3.07
CA SER A 116 16.12 -2.67 2.00
C SER A 116 15.98 -3.27 0.59
N PRO A 117 16.60 -4.41 0.23
CA PRO A 117 16.42 -5.02 -1.07
C PRO A 117 14.98 -5.50 -1.34
N ALA A 118 14.27 -5.95 -0.30
CA ALA A 118 12.88 -6.36 -0.42
C ALA A 118 11.93 -5.16 -0.57
N VAL A 119 12.23 -4.03 0.11
CA VAL A 119 11.50 -2.76 -0.09
C VAL A 119 11.69 -2.24 -1.51
N ALA A 120 12.92 -2.20 -2.01
CA ALA A 120 13.19 -1.78 -3.39
C ALA A 120 12.46 -2.68 -4.41
N PHE A 121 12.50 -3.99 -4.20
CA PHE A 121 11.77 -4.95 -5.03
C PHE A 121 10.25 -4.72 -5.01
N LEU A 122 9.67 -4.43 -3.84
CA LEU A 122 8.25 -4.08 -3.72
C LEU A 122 7.94 -2.79 -4.46
N ASP A 123 8.75 -1.76 -4.27
CA ASP A 123 8.56 -0.44 -4.88
C ASP A 123 8.59 -0.52 -6.41
N ASP A 124 9.51 -1.28 -6.99
CA ASP A 124 9.59 -1.54 -8.42
C ASP A 124 8.31 -2.18 -8.98
N LEU A 125 7.74 -3.15 -8.25
CA LEU A 125 6.50 -3.82 -8.65
C LEU A 125 5.27 -2.90 -8.54
N LEU A 126 5.24 -2.03 -7.53
CA LEU A 126 4.11 -1.14 -7.27
C LEU A 126 4.09 0.11 -8.14
N ALA A 127 5.27 0.61 -8.55
CA ALA A 127 5.42 1.94 -9.15
C ALA A 127 4.45 2.19 -10.31
N TRP A 128 4.32 1.23 -11.23
CA TRP A 128 3.40 1.37 -12.37
C TRP A 128 1.92 1.40 -11.94
N HIS A 129 1.52 0.53 -11.00
CA HIS A 129 0.15 0.47 -10.50
C HIS A 129 -0.24 1.78 -9.79
N LEU A 130 0.65 2.29 -8.95
CA LEU A 130 0.42 3.51 -8.18
C LEU A 130 0.29 4.73 -9.09
N LYS A 131 1.20 4.91 -10.06
CA LYS A 131 1.10 5.99 -11.06
C LYS A 131 -0.21 5.92 -11.83
N ARG A 132 -0.55 4.74 -12.34
CA ARG A 132 -1.77 4.53 -13.12
C ARG A 132 -3.04 4.83 -12.33
N TRP A 133 -3.10 4.48 -11.04
CA TRP A 133 -4.26 4.78 -10.20
C TRP A 133 -4.32 6.24 -9.74
N ALA A 134 -3.16 6.88 -9.48
CA ALA A 134 -3.10 8.30 -9.16
C ALA A 134 -3.69 9.17 -10.28
N GLU A 135 -3.51 8.77 -11.54
CA GLU A 135 -4.14 9.42 -12.70
C GLU A 135 -5.66 9.24 -12.78
N ARG A 136 -6.18 8.12 -12.24
CA ARG A 136 -7.59 7.71 -12.42
C ARG A 136 -8.49 8.17 -11.29
N TRP A 137 -7.95 8.28 -10.08
CA TRP A 137 -8.74 8.62 -8.91
C TRP A 137 -9.55 9.90 -9.04
N PRO A 138 -9.03 11.01 -9.59
CA PRO A 138 -9.83 12.22 -9.76
C PRO A 138 -11.10 11.96 -10.56
N THR A 139 -11.00 11.26 -11.70
CA THR A 139 -12.17 10.97 -12.56
C THR A 139 -13.16 10.04 -11.88
N VAL A 140 -12.68 8.95 -11.27
CA VAL A 140 -13.55 7.98 -10.57
C VAL A 140 -14.28 8.66 -9.41
N ARG A 141 -13.55 9.46 -8.62
CA ARG A 141 -14.08 10.17 -7.47
C ARG A 141 -15.13 11.20 -7.87
N THR A 142 -14.85 12.04 -8.86
CA THR A 142 -15.83 13.02 -9.37
C THR A 142 -17.10 12.33 -9.86
N ALA A 143 -16.97 11.19 -10.56
CA ALA A 143 -18.13 10.44 -11.02
C ALA A 143 -18.94 9.78 -9.89
N LEU A 144 -18.29 9.36 -8.79
CA LEU A 144 -18.98 8.84 -7.61
C LEU A 144 -19.69 9.93 -6.80
N LYS A 145 -19.08 11.12 -6.73
CA LYS A 145 -19.60 12.28 -5.99
C LYS A 145 -20.65 13.09 -6.77
N ALA A 146 -21.07 12.62 -7.93
CA ALA A 146 -22.15 13.26 -8.67
C ALA A 146 -23.44 13.33 -7.82
N PRO A 147 -24.26 14.40 -7.93
CA PRO A 147 -25.43 14.62 -7.08
C PRO A 147 -26.41 13.44 -7.03
N GLU A 148 -26.53 12.71 -8.14
CA GLU A 148 -27.39 11.55 -8.32
C GLU A 148 -26.80 10.22 -7.75
N ARG A 149 -25.61 10.27 -7.15
CA ARG A 149 -24.90 9.11 -6.59
C ARG A 149 -24.57 9.33 -5.10
N VAL A 150 -23.32 9.63 -4.76
CA VAL A 150 -22.85 9.70 -3.37
C VAL A 150 -22.14 11.04 -3.11
N PRO A 151 -22.90 12.13 -2.92
CA PRO A 151 -22.31 13.44 -2.68
C PRO A 151 -21.47 13.50 -1.39
N ASP A 152 -21.88 12.82 -0.31
CA ASP A 152 -21.11 12.68 0.95
C ASP A 152 -20.19 11.45 0.94
N LEU A 153 -19.33 11.33 -0.07
CA LEU A 153 -18.33 10.26 -0.13
C LEU A 153 -17.23 10.48 0.92
N ARG A 154 -17.20 9.62 1.95
CA ARG A 154 -16.23 9.68 3.06
C ARG A 154 -14.98 8.84 2.79
N ASP A 155 -14.19 9.27 1.80
CA ASP A 155 -12.98 8.57 1.35
C ASP A 155 -11.66 9.21 1.79
N HIS A 156 -11.72 10.36 2.46
CA HIS A 156 -10.57 11.22 2.80
C HIS A 156 -9.38 10.46 3.40
N ASP A 157 -9.59 9.62 4.42
CA ASP A 157 -8.52 8.90 5.12
C ASP A 157 -7.88 7.81 4.24
N SER A 158 -8.70 7.03 3.55
CA SER A 158 -8.21 5.95 2.69
C SER A 158 -7.54 6.50 1.42
N LEU A 159 -8.06 7.59 0.85
CA LEU A 159 -7.45 8.28 -0.28
C LEU A 159 -6.16 9.03 0.13
N GLY A 160 -6.12 9.55 1.36
CA GLY A 160 -4.91 10.10 1.98
C GLY A 160 -3.82 9.04 2.13
N SER A 161 -4.17 7.85 2.62
CA SER A 161 -3.26 6.70 2.71
C SER A 161 -2.74 6.26 1.34
N PHE A 162 -3.58 6.30 0.30
CA PHE A 162 -3.12 6.08 -1.07
C PHE A 162 -2.09 7.13 -1.51
N CYS A 163 -2.32 8.42 -1.21
CA CYS A 163 -1.38 9.49 -1.56
C CYS A 163 -0.03 9.30 -0.85
N ASP A 164 -0.04 8.95 0.43
CA ASP A 164 1.17 8.61 1.20
C ASP A 164 1.94 7.48 0.51
N LEU A 165 1.27 6.41 0.09
CA LEU A 165 1.91 5.28 -0.59
C LEU A 165 2.54 5.69 -1.93
N VAL A 166 1.84 6.48 -2.74
CA VAL A 166 2.38 6.97 -4.02
C VAL A 166 3.63 7.83 -3.79
N GLU A 167 3.60 8.72 -2.81
CA GLU A 167 4.72 9.62 -2.50
C GLU A 167 5.93 8.85 -1.94
N GLU A 168 5.68 7.84 -1.11
CA GLU A 168 6.71 6.98 -0.54
C GLU A 168 7.41 6.08 -1.58
N VAL A 169 6.70 5.66 -2.63
CA VAL A 169 7.21 4.73 -3.67
C VAL A 169 7.75 5.48 -4.89
N THR A 170 7.05 6.52 -5.33
CA THR A 170 7.31 7.20 -6.62
C THR A 170 7.78 8.64 -6.47
N GLY A 171 7.80 9.15 -5.24
CA GLY A 171 8.09 10.56 -4.93
C GLY A 171 6.86 11.47 -5.05
N PRO A 172 6.99 12.74 -4.63
CA PRO A 172 5.93 13.73 -4.78
C PRO A 172 5.50 13.90 -6.23
N SER A 173 4.19 13.98 -6.47
CA SER A 173 3.63 14.16 -7.81
C SER A 173 2.53 15.21 -7.82
N GLU A 174 2.35 15.90 -8.95
CA GLU A 174 1.24 16.84 -9.14
C GLU A 174 -0.13 16.15 -8.96
N ARG A 175 -0.20 14.84 -9.25
CA ARG A 175 -1.43 14.05 -9.13
C ARG A 175 -1.83 13.83 -7.67
N THR A 176 -0.88 13.46 -6.81
CA THR A 176 -1.13 13.32 -5.37
C THR A 176 -1.38 14.67 -4.72
N ALA A 177 -0.68 15.73 -5.16
CA ALA A 177 -0.95 17.09 -4.72
C ALA A 177 -2.39 17.52 -5.04
N LEU A 178 -2.87 17.26 -6.26
CA LEU A 178 -4.25 17.55 -6.65
C LEU A 178 -5.26 16.77 -5.80
N LEU A 179 -5.04 15.47 -5.58
CA LEU A 179 -5.92 14.67 -4.71
C LEU A 179 -5.95 15.20 -3.28
N ARG A 180 -4.80 15.57 -2.71
CA ARG A 180 -4.72 16.17 -1.37
C ARG A 180 -5.43 17.52 -1.29
N THR A 181 -5.33 18.36 -2.33
CA THR A 181 -6.06 19.63 -2.40
C THR A 181 -7.57 19.39 -2.41
N LEU A 182 -8.07 18.47 -3.24
CA LEU A 182 -9.49 18.12 -3.29
C LEU A 182 -10.00 17.63 -1.93
N ILE A 183 -9.24 16.77 -1.25
CA ILE A 183 -9.55 16.27 0.10
C ILE A 183 -9.63 17.45 1.09
N ARG A 184 -8.65 18.36 1.06
CA ARG A 184 -8.60 19.51 1.98
C ARG A 184 -9.77 20.48 1.76
N GLU A 185 -10.04 20.86 0.51
CA GLU A 185 -11.12 21.80 0.18
C GLU A 185 -12.47 21.31 0.70
N GLU A 186 -12.71 20.00 0.65
CA GLU A 186 -13.96 19.40 1.12
C GLU A 186 -14.05 19.31 2.65
N VAL A 187 -12.94 19.02 3.31
CA VAL A 187 -12.87 19.09 4.78
C VAL A 187 -13.16 20.51 5.23
N ASP A 188 -12.57 21.52 4.59
CA ASP A 188 -12.76 22.93 4.92
C ASP A 188 -14.22 23.38 4.64
N GLN A 189 -14.85 22.86 3.58
CA GLN A 189 -16.27 23.10 3.28
C GLN A 189 -17.23 22.36 4.24
N GLY A 190 -16.79 21.24 4.83
CA GLY A 190 -17.54 20.46 5.83
C GLY A 190 -17.49 21.01 7.26
N ILE A 191 -16.56 21.92 7.58
CA ILE A 191 -16.40 22.55 8.91
C ILE A 191 -17.32 23.79 9.08
N GLY A 192 -18.50 23.73 8.46
CA GLY A 192 -19.59 24.70 8.64
C GLY A 192 -20.92 24.08 9.09
N VAL A 193 -20.95 22.79 9.44
CA VAL A 193 -22.17 22.11 9.91
C VAL A 193 -21.89 21.31 11.18
N THR A 194 -21.86 22.02 12.30
CA THR A 194 -22.22 21.50 13.63
C THR A 194 -23.22 22.44 14.25
#